data_AF-A0AAD6REJ5-F1
#
_entry.id   AF-A0AAD6REJ5-F1
#
_cell.length_a   1.000
_cell.length_b   1.000
_cell.length_c   1.000
_cell.angle_alpha   90.00
_cell.angle_beta   90.00
_cell.angle_gamma   90.00
#
_symmetry.space_group_name_H-M   'P 1'
#
loop_
_entity.id
_entity.type
_entity.pdbx_description
1 polymer ?
#
loop_
_entity_poly.entity_id
_entity_poly.type
_entity_poly.pdbx_seq_one_letter_code
_entity_poly.pdbx_strand_id
1 'polypeptide(L)' 'MASPSPPSTAANSSVAVRKGSPIFGVFRTYAIVGANPAIMGVSLVVVMPAAAKAAGLKLEDVELFEINKTFAS' A
#
# COMPACT_ATOMS: atom_id res chain seq x y z
N MET A 1 -14.66 1.37 25.34
CA MET A 1 -13.26 1.79 25.09
C MET A 1 -12.74 0.93 23.95
N ALA A 2 -12.26 1.52 22.85
CA ALA A 2 -11.65 0.75 21.77
C ALA A 2 -10.35 0.10 22.28
N SER A 3 -10.17 -1.20 22.06
CA SER A 3 -8.88 -1.86 22.33
C SER A 3 -7.79 -1.12 21.55
N PRO A 4 -6.60 -0.86 22.14
CA PRO A 4 -5.50 -0.26 21.41
C PRO A 4 -5.21 -1.09 20.15
N SER A 5 -4.96 -0.40 19.03
CA SER A 5 -4.60 -1.06 17.78
C SER A 5 -3.32 -1.87 17.99
N PRO A 6 -3.30 -3.16 17.64
CA PRO A 6 -2.10 -3.96 17.77
C PRO A 6 -0.97 -3.34 16.94
N PRO A 7 0.29 -3.37 17.44
CA PRO A 7 1.43 -2.82 16.71
C PRO A 7 1.60 -3.52 15.35
N SER A 8 1.72 -2.75 14.27
CA SER A 8 1.98 -3.26 12.93
C SER A 8 3.44 -3.72 12.81
N THR A 9 3.71 -4.96 13.22
CA THR A 9 5.04 -5.57 13.11
C THR A 9 5.18 -6.29 11.78
N ALA A 10 6.10 -5.84 10.94
CA ALA A 10 6.53 -6.59 9.76
C ALA A 10 7.61 -7.63 10.14
N ALA A 11 7.49 -8.85 9.63
CA ALA A 11 8.48 -9.90 9.81
C ALA A 11 8.51 -10.81 8.59
N ASN A 12 9.60 -11.56 8.42
CA ASN A 12 9.64 -12.66 7.45
C ASN A 12 8.56 -13.70 7.82
N SER A 13 7.81 -14.19 6.83
CA SER A 13 6.73 -15.16 7.03
C SER A 13 7.18 -16.42 7.78
N SER A 14 8.38 -16.93 7.50
CA SER A 14 8.94 -18.10 8.21
C SER A 14 9.11 -17.85 9.71
N VAL A 15 9.52 -16.63 10.08
CA VAL A 15 9.70 -16.21 11.47
C VAL A 15 8.35 -16.01 12.15
N ALA A 16 7.38 -15.41 11.47
CA ALA A 16 6.03 -15.24 11.98
C ALA A 16 5.35 -16.59 12.27
N VAL A 17 5.47 -17.55 11.34
CA VAL A 17 4.96 -18.92 11.51
C VAL A 17 5.65 -19.61 12.69
N ARG A 18 6.99 -19.57 12.77
CA ARG A 18 7.74 -20.17 13.89
C ARG A 18 7.35 -19.58 15.25
N LYS A 19 7.00 -18.30 15.30
CA LYS A 19 6.56 -17.60 16.52
C LYS A 19 5.05 -17.74 16.81
N GLY A 20 4.29 -18.42 15.95
CA GLY A 20 2.83 -18.52 16.09
C GLY A 20 2.10 -17.18 15.97
N SER A 21 2.71 -16.18 15.31
CA SER A 21 2.11 -14.86 15.15
C SER A 21 1.09 -14.87 13.99
N PRO A 22 -0.10 -14.29 14.16
CA PRO A 22 -1.07 -14.18 13.08
C PRO A 22 -0.53 -13.29 11.94
N ILE A 23 -0.78 -13.69 10.70
CA ILE A 23 -0.38 -12.95 9.49
C ILE A 23 -1.63 -12.31 8.88
N PHE A 24 -1.73 -10.98 8.98
CA PHE A 24 -2.89 -10.22 8.47
C PHE A 24 -2.73 -9.80 7.00
N GLY A 25 -1.52 -9.84 6.46
CA GLY A 25 -1.24 -9.46 5.10
C GLY A 25 0.23 -9.70 4.72
N VAL A 26 0.52 -9.62 3.43
CA VAL A 26 1.87 -9.75 2.89
C VAL A 26 2.21 -8.48 2.13
N PHE A 27 3.28 -7.81 2.53
CA PHE A 27 3.83 -6.69 1.78
C PHE A 27 4.51 -7.22 0.51
N ARG A 28 3.91 -6.96 -0.65
CA ARG A 28 4.38 -7.51 -1.94
C ARG A 28 5.43 -6.62 -2.60
N THR A 29 5.11 -5.35 -2.79
CA THR A 29 5.92 -4.41 -3.56
C THR A 29 5.68 -2.99 -3.09
N TYR A 30 6.61 -2.10 -3.43
CA TYR A 30 6.42 -0.65 -3.34
C TYR A 30 7.03 0.03 -4.56
N ALA A 31 6.51 1.21 -4.89
CA ALA A 31 7.02 2.03 -5.98
C ALA A 31 7.10 3.48 -5.51
N ILE A 32 8.12 4.20 -6.00
CA ILE A 32 8.28 5.64 -5.79
C ILE A 32 8.30 6.28 -7.18
N VAL A 33 7.45 7.28 -7.37
CA VAL A 33 7.31 7.99 -8.64
C VAL A 33 7.46 9.48 -8.38
N GLY A 34 8.36 10.14 -9.12
CA GLY A 34 8.47 11.59 -9.10
C GLY A 34 7.34 12.23 -9.91
N ALA A 35 6.75 13.31 -9.39
CA ALA A 35 5.77 14.12 -10.10
C ALA A 35 6.22 15.58 -10.12
N ASN A 36 5.86 16.31 -11.17
CA ASN A 36 6.03 17.76 -11.19
C ASN A 36 5.19 18.37 -10.05
N PRO A 37 5.76 19.21 -9.16
CA PRO A 37 5.03 19.82 -8.05
C PRO A 37 3.75 20.53 -8.46
N ALA A 38 3.71 21.12 -9.67
CA ALA A 38 2.54 21.83 -10.19
C ALA A 38 1.30 20.93 -10.38
N ILE A 39 1.47 19.61 -10.48
CA ILE A 39 0.37 18.64 -10.69
C ILE A 39 0.20 17.65 -9.54
N MET A 40 0.84 17.90 -8.39
CA MET A 40 0.90 16.94 -7.27
C MET A 40 -0.49 16.46 -6.83
N GLY A 41 -1.50 17.34 -6.81
CA GLY A 41 -2.88 17.01 -6.42
C GLY A 41 -3.63 16.06 -7.37
N VAL A 42 -3.23 15.98 -8.64
CA VAL A 42 -3.84 15.09 -9.66
C VAL A 42 -2.90 13.96 -10.09
N SER A 43 -1.73 13.85 -9.45
CA SER A 43 -0.68 12.90 -9.82
C SER A 43 -1.10 11.43 -9.72
N LEU A 44 -2.15 11.12 -8.96
CA LEU A 44 -2.67 9.75 -8.77
C LEU A 44 -3.04 9.05 -10.09
N VAL A 45 -3.55 9.78 -11.08
CA VAL A 45 -3.88 9.25 -12.41
C VAL A 45 -2.64 8.66 -13.10
N VAL A 46 -1.46 9.21 -12.81
CA VAL A 46 -0.18 8.75 -13.36
C VAL A 46 0.48 7.72 -12.44
N VAL A 47 0.34 7.88 -11.11
CA VAL A 47 1.02 7.04 -10.12
C VAL A 47 0.37 5.66 -10.00
N MET A 48 -0.95 5.55 -10.02
CA MET A 48 -1.64 4.26 -9.82
C MET A 48 -1.28 3.22 -10.91
N PRO A 49 -1.27 3.55 -12.21
CA PRO A 49 -0.82 2.60 -13.24
C PRO A 49 0.64 2.18 -13.06
N ALA A 50 1.52 3.11 -12.65
CA ALA A 50 2.92 2.82 -12.40
C ALA A 50 3.11 1.88 -11.20
N ALA A 51 2.34 2.07 -10.13
CA ALA A 51 2.34 1.21 -8.95
C ALA A 51 1.83 -0.20 -9.26
N ALA A 52 0.71 -0.32 -9.98
CA ALA A 52 0.18 -1.62 -10.42
C ALA A 52 1.17 -2.37 -11.30
N LYS A 53 1.79 -1.67 -12.27
CA LYS A 53 2.85 -2.25 -13.13
C LYS A 53 4.06 -2.72 -12.31
N ALA A 54 4.51 -1.93 -11.33
CA ALA A 54 5.62 -2.32 -10.45
C ALA A 54 5.28 -3.54 -9.57
N ALA A 55 3.99 -3.72 -9.24
CA ALA A 55 3.47 -4.89 -8.55
C ALA A 55 3.26 -6.11 -9.47
N GLY A 56 3.40 -5.95 -10.79
CA GLY A 56 3.07 -6.99 -11.77
C GLY A 56 1.56 -7.27 -11.88
N LEU A 57 0.73 -6.29 -11.50
CA LEU A 57 -0.73 -6.38 -11.48
C LEU A 57 -1.35 -5.46 -12.53
N LYS A 58 -2.58 -5.76 -12.93
CA LYS A 58 -3.47 -4.82 -13.60
C LYS A 58 -4.27 -4.04 -12.56
N LEU A 59 -4.85 -2.90 -12.94
CA LEU A 59 -5.66 -2.11 -12.02
C LEU A 59 -6.92 -2.87 -11.57
N GLU A 60 -7.47 -3.71 -12.46
CA GLU A 60 -8.66 -4.51 -12.18
C GLU A 60 -8.40 -5.66 -11.18
N ASP A 61 -7.12 -6.00 -10.96
CA ASP A 61 -6.72 -7.00 -9.95
C ASP A 61 -6.74 -6.44 -8.52
N VAL A 62 -6.93 -5.11 -8.37
CA VAL A 62 -6.91 -4.43 -7.06
C VAL A 62 -8.34 -4.11 -6.60
N GLU A 63 -8.77 -4.83 -5.56
CA GLU A 63 -10.13 -4.69 -5.00
C GLU A 63 -10.30 -3.44 -4.13
N LEU A 64 -9.21 -2.97 -3.51
CA LEU A 64 -9.23 -1.84 -2.57
C LEU A 64 -8.02 -0.94 -2.79
N PHE A 65 -8.29 0.35 -3.03
CA PHE A 65 -7.27 1.39 -3.04
C PHE A 65 -7.41 2.28 -1.81
N GLU A 66 -6.41 2.21 -0.92
CA GLU A 66 -6.27 3.16 0.16
C GLU A 66 -5.43 4.35 -0.30
N ILE A 67 -6.09 5.49 -0.49
CA ILE A 67 -5.48 6.71 -1.02
C ILE A 67 -5.51 7.80 0.06
N ASN A 68 -4.38 8.47 0.26
CA ASN A 68 -4.35 9.65 1.14
C ASN A 68 -5.19 10.78 0.56
N LYS A 69 -6.16 11.29 1.32
CA LYS A 69 -7.05 12.38 0.92
C LYS A 69 -6.42 13.74 1.22
N THR A 70 -5.34 14.10 0.51
CA THR A 70 -4.70 15.40 0.75
C THR A 70 -5.50 16.56 0.14
N PHE A 71 -6.30 16.34 -0.91
CA PHE A 71 -7.13 17.38 -1.51
C PHE A 71 -8.45 16.78 -2.03
N ALA A 72 -9.58 17.20 -1.45
CA ALA A 72 -10.89 17.13 -2.08
C ALA A 72 -11.08 18.47 -2.79
N SER A 73 -11.11 18.46 -4.11
CA SER A 73 -11.49 19.64 -4.90
C SER A 73 -12.87 20.14 -4.51
#